data_AF-A0A962NFE2-F1
#
_entry.id   AF-A0A962NFE2-F1
#
_cell.length_a   1.000
_cell.length_b   1.000
_cell.length_c   1.000
_cell.angle_alpha   90.00
_cell.angle_beta   90.00
_cell.angle_gamma   90.00
#
_symmetry.space_group_name_H-M   'P 1'
#
loop_
_entity.id
_entity.type
_entity.pdbx_description
1 polymer ?
#
loop_
_entity_poly.entity_id
_entity_poly.type
_entity_poly.pdbx_seq_one_letter_code
_entity_poly.pdbx_strand_id
1 'polypeptide(L)'
;RYTVPAGLLQSGTNHIAVRVFDQYGDGGFTGRAAAMALVQGQQRLSLAGEWKYRTAYQAEAMQADFATIPPALYGLNNRNTPAVLYNAMIAPLTPYRIQGVIWYQGESDTPDISRFRVISPLMIQQWRSAWQQDFPFLLVQLANFEFDSADAPRQKWAEIREVQTWVNDTVANTGMVSAIDVGEADNVHPKDKLTVGIRLANLALSRVYGETGPYQGPVYHTYQREDDTGGARVRLQFRHAEGLKATGEIVAFELAGEDGHFYPAAAKLADNHIMLQSAAVPEPVRVRYAWRDNPVANVYNAIGLPLLPFSVKVAE
;
A
#
# COMPACT_ATOMS: atom_id res chain seq x y z
N ARG A 1 15.10 11.22 26.71
CA ARG A 1 15.88 11.83 27.81
C ARG A 1 17.10 12.48 27.17
N TYR A 2 17.43 13.72 27.51
CA TYR A 2 18.59 14.43 26.98
C TYR A 2 19.64 14.53 28.08
N THR A 3 20.86 14.06 27.81
CA THR A 3 21.98 14.18 28.74
C THR A 3 22.58 15.58 28.61
N VAL A 4 22.60 16.34 29.71
CA VAL A 4 23.27 17.64 29.78
C VAL A 4 24.77 17.40 30.03
N PRO A 5 25.69 17.83 29.14
CA PRO A 5 27.12 17.65 29.34
C PRO A 5 27.63 18.33 30.61
N ALA A 6 28.65 17.74 31.23
CA ALA A 6 29.34 18.35 32.36
C ALA A 6 29.95 19.71 31.95
N GLY A 7 29.89 20.69 32.85
CA GLY A 7 30.43 22.04 32.62
C GLY A 7 29.52 22.98 31.80
N LEU A 8 28.37 22.52 31.31
CA LEU A 8 27.44 23.39 30.58
C LEU A 8 26.62 24.30 31.50
N LEU A 9 26.27 23.82 32.69
CA LEU A 9 25.55 24.59 33.71
C LEU A 9 26.52 25.47 34.48
N GLN A 10 26.11 26.71 34.72
CA GLN A 10 26.88 27.70 35.48
C GLN A 10 26.22 27.95 36.84
N SER A 11 26.99 28.46 37.81
CA SER A 11 26.43 28.93 39.07
C SER A 11 25.46 30.09 38.83
N GLY A 12 24.30 30.05 39.48
CA GLY A 12 23.24 31.06 39.30
C GLY A 12 22.23 30.70 38.22
N THR A 13 21.79 31.70 37.46
CA THR A 13 20.68 31.58 36.51
C THR A 13 21.13 30.92 35.20
N ASN A 14 20.49 29.81 34.85
CA ASN A 14 20.66 29.15 33.56
C ASN A 14 19.37 29.28 32.74
N HIS A 15 19.49 29.51 31.43
CA HIS A 15 18.35 29.54 30.51
C HIS A 15 18.31 28.23 29.72
N ILE A 16 17.18 27.51 29.81
CA ILE A 16 16.94 26.32 29.00
C ILE A 16 16.07 26.75 27.82
N ALA A 17 16.56 26.53 26.61
CA ALA A 17 15.80 26.73 25.38
C ALA A 17 15.69 25.40 24.64
N VAL A 18 14.49 25.07 24.18
CA VAL A 18 14.24 23.89 23.36
C VAL A 18 13.65 24.33 22.03
N ARG A 19 14.24 23.86 20.93
CA ARG A 19 13.66 24.03 19.60
C ARG A 19 12.76 22.84 19.32
N VAL A 20 11.48 23.10 19.12
CA VAL A 20 10.48 22.11 18.74
C VAL A 20 10.22 22.22 17.25
N PHE A 21 10.15 21.08 16.58
CA PHE A 21 9.68 20.96 15.20
C PHE A 21 8.48 20.02 15.21
N ASP A 22 7.33 20.53 14.78
CA ASP A 22 6.09 19.79 14.69
C ASP A 22 5.51 19.92 13.28
N GLN A 23 5.09 18.81 12.70
CA GLN A 23 4.52 18.72 11.36
C GLN A 23 3.01 18.41 11.39
N TYR A 24 2.47 17.93 12.50
CA TYR A 24 1.13 17.33 12.54
C TYR A 24 0.28 17.75 13.76
N GLY A 25 0.88 18.39 14.77
CA GLY A 25 0.18 18.86 15.97
C GLY A 25 0.28 20.36 16.19
N ASP A 26 -0.16 20.79 17.37
CA ASP A 26 -0.21 22.20 17.79
C ASP A 26 1.17 22.78 18.20
N GLY A 27 2.25 21.98 18.10
CA GLY A 27 3.59 22.32 18.61
C GLY A 27 3.77 22.05 20.11
N GLY A 28 4.95 22.43 20.63
CA GLY A 28 5.26 22.35 22.06
C GLY A 28 5.74 20.98 22.58
N PHE A 29 5.64 20.78 23.90
CA PHE A 29 6.07 19.54 24.56
C PHE A 29 4.90 18.58 24.72
N THR A 30 5.07 17.32 24.29
CA THR A 30 4.11 16.24 24.55
C THR A 30 4.62 15.33 25.67
N GLY A 31 3.88 15.23 26.77
CA GLY A 31 4.26 14.38 27.90
C GLY A 31 3.57 14.75 29.22
N ARG A 32 3.62 13.82 30.18
CA ARG A 32 3.13 14.08 31.54
C ARG A 32 4.03 15.10 32.23
N ALA A 33 3.46 16.06 32.97
CA ALA A 33 4.21 17.04 33.75
C ALA A 33 5.29 16.40 34.65
N ALA A 34 4.95 15.26 35.28
CA ALA A 34 5.87 14.51 36.12
C ALA A 34 7.12 14.00 35.37
N ALA A 35 7.09 13.88 34.04
CA ALA A 35 8.23 13.45 33.22
C ALA A 35 9.14 14.62 32.81
N MET A 36 8.67 15.87 32.92
CA MET A 36 9.43 17.08 32.56
C MET A 36 10.28 17.55 33.75
N ALA A 37 11.54 17.12 33.81
CA ALA A 37 12.44 17.54 34.88
C ALA A 37 13.91 17.50 34.48
N LEU A 38 14.69 18.38 35.10
CA LEU A 38 16.14 18.26 35.17
C LEU A 38 16.49 17.34 36.37
N VAL A 39 17.37 16.37 36.15
CA VAL A 39 17.73 15.37 37.16
C VAL A 39 19.25 15.34 37.34
N GLN A 40 19.71 15.47 38.60
CA GLN A 40 21.11 15.33 38.98
C GLN A 40 21.20 14.45 40.24
N GLY A 41 21.63 13.20 40.07
CA GLY A 41 21.60 12.22 41.16
C GLY A 41 20.17 12.02 41.70
N GLN A 42 19.97 12.26 42.99
CA GLN A 42 18.63 12.22 43.62
C GLN A 42 17.85 13.53 43.50
N GLN A 43 18.49 14.62 43.05
CA GLN A 43 17.82 15.91 42.91
C GLN A 43 17.00 15.94 41.62
N ARG A 44 15.77 16.45 41.73
CA ARG A 44 14.83 16.59 40.62
C ARG A 44 14.23 17.99 40.64
N LEU A 45 14.47 18.76 39.59
CA LEU A 45 13.86 20.07 39.38
C LEU A 45 12.78 19.96 38.31
N SER A 46 11.53 20.30 38.65
CA SER A 46 10.43 20.31 37.68
C SER A 46 10.68 21.34 36.59
N LEU A 47 10.41 20.95 35.35
CA LEU A 47 10.41 21.82 34.17
C LEU A 47 9.00 21.95 33.57
N ALA A 48 7.98 21.39 34.23
CA ALA A 48 6.59 21.52 33.82
C ALA A 48 6.05 22.92 34.13
N GLY A 49 5.15 23.41 33.29
CA GLY A 49 4.53 24.73 33.41
C GLY A 49 4.44 25.42 32.05
N GLU A 50 4.13 26.72 32.07
CA GLU A 50 4.07 27.53 30.86
C GLU A 50 5.48 27.93 30.40
N TRP A 51 5.76 27.68 29.13
CA TRP A 51 7.02 28.08 28.49
C TRP A 51 6.79 29.27 27.58
N LYS A 52 7.68 30.26 27.68
CA LYS A 52 7.75 31.33 26.67
C LYS A 52 8.23 30.72 25.36
N TYR A 53 7.55 31.03 24.25
CA TYR A 53 7.92 30.51 22.94
C TYR A 53 7.86 31.61 21.88
N ARG A 54 8.54 31.35 20.76
CA ARG A 54 8.46 32.13 19.52
C ARG A 54 8.45 31.16 18.35
N THR A 55 7.47 31.28 17.48
CA THR A 55 7.45 30.53 16.22
C THR A 55 8.59 31.00 15.33
N ALA A 56 9.55 30.11 15.05
CA ALA A 56 10.70 30.43 14.21
C ALA A 56 10.38 30.31 12.70
N TYR A 57 9.50 29.38 12.35
CA TYR A 57 9.02 29.13 10.99
C TYR A 57 7.69 28.38 11.08
N GLN A 58 6.72 28.75 10.25
CA GLN A 58 5.45 28.05 10.09
C GLN A 58 5.29 27.73 8.60
N ALA A 59 5.28 26.43 8.27
CA ALA A 59 5.04 26.00 6.91
C ALA A 59 3.56 26.14 6.58
N GLU A 60 3.23 26.75 5.45
CA GLU A 60 1.86 26.67 4.91
C GLU A 60 1.63 25.26 4.38
N ALA A 61 0.54 24.62 4.81
CA ALA A 61 0.27 23.18 4.67
C ALA A 61 0.20 22.65 3.22
N MET A 62 0.37 23.50 2.19
CA MET A 62 0.19 23.14 0.79
C MET A 62 1.37 23.47 -0.14
N GLN A 63 2.50 23.99 0.37
CA GLN A 63 3.66 24.33 -0.48
C GLN A 63 5.01 23.89 0.10
N ALA A 64 5.03 23.03 1.12
CA ALA A 64 6.29 22.53 1.63
C ALA A 64 6.92 21.56 0.62
N ASP A 65 7.88 22.04 -0.16
CA ASP A 65 8.81 21.20 -0.90
C ASP A 65 9.56 20.34 0.14
N PHE A 66 9.29 19.04 0.13
CA PHE A 66 9.91 18.08 1.04
C PHE A 66 11.44 18.07 0.96
N ALA A 67 12.05 18.62 -0.11
CA ALA A 67 13.49 18.82 -0.22
C ALA A 67 14.03 19.96 0.66
N THR A 68 13.18 20.91 1.07
CA THR A 68 13.57 22.09 1.87
C THR A 68 13.28 21.95 3.36
N ILE A 69 12.48 20.95 3.74
CA ILE A 69 12.28 20.57 5.14
C ILE A 69 13.59 19.94 5.62
N PRO A 70 14.28 20.51 6.63
CA PRO A 70 15.43 19.85 7.23
C PRO A 70 14.99 18.44 7.60
N PRO A 71 15.69 17.37 7.18
CA PRO A 71 15.27 16.01 7.48
C PRO A 71 14.97 16.01 8.96
N ALA A 72 13.72 15.70 9.32
CA ALA A 72 13.37 15.66 10.71
C ALA A 72 14.41 14.74 11.32
N LEU A 73 15.17 15.27 12.29
CA LEU A 73 15.94 14.46 13.21
C LEU A 73 14.88 13.76 14.06
N TYR A 74 14.14 12.88 13.41
CA TYR A 74 13.30 11.89 14.02
C TYR A 74 14.29 11.14 14.89
N GLY A 75 14.32 11.48 16.18
CA GLY A 75 15.27 10.89 17.11
C GLY A 75 15.22 9.36 16.99
N LEU A 76 16.25 8.66 17.44
CA LEU A 76 16.38 7.20 17.32
C LEU A 76 15.17 6.38 17.85
N ASN A 77 14.24 7.03 18.56
CA ASN A 77 13.01 6.46 19.09
C ASN A 77 11.75 6.75 18.25
N ASN A 78 11.86 7.34 17.07
CA ASN A 78 10.72 7.61 16.20
C ASN A 78 10.61 6.52 15.12
N ARG A 79 9.45 5.86 15.06
CA ARG A 79 9.17 4.78 14.09
C ARG A 79 9.18 5.24 12.63
N ASN A 80 8.99 6.53 12.36
CA ASN A 80 9.00 7.11 11.02
C ASN A 80 10.41 7.55 10.59
N THR A 81 11.43 7.44 11.45
CA THR A 81 12.81 7.62 11.03
C THR A 81 13.19 6.52 10.03
N PRO A 82 13.80 6.86 8.87
CA PRO A 82 14.31 5.86 7.95
C PRO A 82 15.16 4.79 8.66
N ALA A 83 14.97 3.54 8.25
CA ALA A 83 15.64 2.35 8.78
C ALA A 83 15.36 1.97 10.26
N VAL A 84 14.70 2.79 11.07
CA VAL A 84 14.45 2.46 12.49
C VAL A 84 13.63 1.19 12.65
N LEU A 85 12.53 1.03 11.89
CA LEU A 85 11.71 -0.19 11.96
C LEU A 85 12.49 -1.44 11.55
N TYR A 86 13.28 -1.35 10.47
CA TYR A 86 14.12 -2.47 10.05
C TYR A 86 15.13 -2.84 11.12
N ASN A 87 15.91 -1.88 11.62
CA ASN A 87 16.97 -2.13 12.61
C ASN A 87 16.41 -2.61 13.96
N ALA A 88 15.26 -2.09 14.39
CA ALA A 88 14.66 -2.42 15.68
C ALA A 88 13.86 -3.74 15.66
N MET A 89 13.22 -4.08 14.53
CA MET A 89 12.26 -5.19 14.47
C MET A 89 12.68 -6.34 13.55
N ILE A 90 13.41 -6.07 12.47
CA ILE A 90 13.72 -7.07 11.44
C ILE A 90 15.17 -7.55 11.54
N ALA A 91 16.13 -6.65 11.64
CA ALA A 91 17.55 -6.99 11.74
C ALA A 91 17.88 -7.97 12.90
N PRO A 92 17.25 -7.89 14.09
CA PRO A 92 17.48 -8.86 15.15
C PRO A 92 16.98 -10.28 14.85
N LEU A 93 16.12 -10.44 13.83
CA LEU A 93 15.56 -11.73 13.42
C LEU A 93 16.43 -12.46 12.39
N THR A 94 17.40 -11.78 11.77
CA THR A 94 18.26 -12.37 10.72
C THR A 94 19.06 -13.60 11.14
N PRO A 95 19.42 -13.82 12.43
CA PRO A 95 20.06 -15.06 12.85
C PRO A 95 19.12 -16.28 12.87
N TYR A 96 17.80 -16.08 12.81
CA TYR A 96 16.81 -17.16 12.81
C TYR A 96 16.45 -17.58 11.39
N ARG A 97 16.29 -18.88 11.16
CA ARG A 97 15.76 -19.39 9.91
C ARG A 97 14.28 -19.02 9.78
N ILE A 98 13.91 -18.50 8.62
CA ILE A 98 12.52 -18.22 8.26
C ILE A 98 12.16 -18.99 7.00
N GLN A 99 10.88 -19.36 6.90
CA GLN A 99 10.35 -20.04 5.72
C GLN A 99 9.87 -19.04 4.65
N GLY A 100 9.61 -17.79 5.02
CA GLY A 100 9.11 -16.75 4.14
C GLY A 100 8.62 -15.53 4.92
N VAL A 101 8.11 -14.54 4.17
CA VAL A 101 7.56 -13.29 4.72
C VAL A 101 6.15 -13.09 4.21
N ILE A 102 5.26 -12.61 5.08
CA ILE A 102 3.97 -12.04 4.70
C ILE A 102 4.07 -10.52 4.88
N TRP A 103 3.69 -9.78 3.85
CA TRP A 103 3.79 -8.32 3.83
C TRP A 103 2.49 -7.68 3.36
N TYR A 104 1.89 -6.88 4.24
CA TYR A 104 0.69 -6.11 3.95
C TYR A 104 0.96 -4.65 4.32
N GLN A 105 1.28 -3.86 3.30
CA GLN A 105 1.56 -2.44 3.43
C GLN A 105 1.37 -1.74 2.06
N GLY A 106 1.04 -0.46 2.10
CA GLY A 106 1.08 0.46 0.94
C GLY A 106 0.24 1.72 1.14
N GLU A 107 -0.63 1.73 2.14
CA GLU A 107 -1.60 2.79 2.44
C GLU A 107 -0.92 4.16 2.60
N SER A 108 0.17 4.20 3.37
CA SER A 108 0.93 5.43 3.63
C SER A 108 1.88 5.84 2.49
N ASP A 109 2.00 5.02 1.44
CA ASP A 109 2.83 5.34 0.27
C ASP A 109 2.02 5.95 -0.89
N THR A 110 0.68 6.05 -0.74
CA THR A 110 -0.20 6.72 -1.70
C THR A 110 0.20 8.15 -2.09
N PRO A 111 0.90 8.96 -1.26
CA PRO A 111 1.40 10.26 -1.71
C PRO A 111 2.54 10.18 -2.73
N ASP A 112 3.28 9.07 -2.80
CA ASP A 112 4.45 8.90 -3.68
C ASP A 112 4.56 7.45 -4.21
N ILE A 113 3.69 7.14 -5.18
CA ILE A 113 3.64 5.86 -5.88
C ILE A 113 4.97 5.52 -6.56
N SER A 114 5.65 6.54 -7.10
CA SER A 114 6.91 6.36 -7.82
C SER A 114 8.01 5.82 -6.90
N ARG A 115 8.10 6.36 -5.69
CA ARG A 115 9.00 5.85 -4.64
C ARG A 115 8.59 4.45 -4.22
N PHE A 116 7.30 4.18 -4.01
CA PHE A 116 6.82 2.84 -3.63
C PHE A 116 7.25 1.75 -4.62
N ARG A 117 7.14 2.06 -5.92
CA ARG A 117 7.57 1.17 -7.01
C ARG A 117 9.07 0.87 -6.98
N VAL A 118 9.89 1.83 -6.55
CA VAL A 118 11.35 1.65 -6.42
C VAL A 118 11.72 0.90 -5.14
N ILE A 119 11.16 1.30 -4.00
CA ILE A 119 11.59 0.77 -2.69
C ILE A 119 11.10 -0.65 -2.42
N SER A 120 9.95 -1.05 -2.99
CA SER A 120 9.36 -2.37 -2.69
C SER A 120 10.24 -3.53 -3.17
N PRO A 121 10.72 -3.57 -4.44
CA PRO A 121 11.69 -4.59 -4.87
C PRO A 121 13.00 -4.53 -4.09
N LEU A 122 13.51 -3.32 -3.80
CA LEU A 122 14.76 -3.14 -3.07
C LEU A 122 14.67 -3.67 -1.63
N MET A 123 13.53 -3.47 -0.96
CA MET A 123 13.28 -4.03 0.37
C MET A 123 13.29 -5.56 0.35
N ILE A 124 12.58 -6.18 -0.60
CA ILE A 124 12.55 -7.65 -0.74
C ILE A 124 13.97 -8.19 -0.97
N GLN A 125 14.71 -7.58 -1.89
CA GLN A 125 16.09 -7.95 -2.17
C GLN A 125 16.99 -7.80 -0.93
N GLN A 126 16.91 -6.67 -0.24
CA GLN A 126 17.69 -6.40 0.97
C GLN A 126 17.44 -7.46 2.04
N TRP A 127 16.18 -7.84 2.28
CA TRP A 127 15.85 -8.84 3.30
C TRP A 127 16.38 -10.21 2.89
N ARG A 128 16.22 -10.62 1.63
CA ARG A 128 16.82 -11.89 1.14
C ARG A 128 18.33 -11.90 1.28
N SER A 129 19.00 -10.78 1.01
CA SER A 129 20.45 -10.65 1.23
C SER A 129 20.84 -10.77 2.71
N ALA A 130 20.06 -10.18 3.62
CA ALA A 130 20.33 -10.23 5.06
C ALA A 130 20.24 -11.67 5.62
N TRP A 131 19.35 -12.50 5.09
CA TRP A 131 19.25 -13.93 5.43
C TRP A 131 20.11 -14.85 4.55
N GLN A 132 20.70 -14.32 3.47
CA GLN A 132 21.38 -15.10 2.44
C GLN A 132 20.51 -16.22 1.86
N GLN A 133 19.21 -15.96 1.69
CA GLN A 133 18.21 -16.94 1.27
C GLN A 133 17.16 -16.28 0.38
N ASP A 134 16.86 -16.89 -0.76
CA ASP A 134 15.75 -16.49 -1.63
C ASP A 134 14.44 -17.13 -1.14
N PHE A 135 13.91 -16.62 -0.02
CA PHE A 135 12.65 -17.12 0.55
C PHE A 135 11.41 -16.48 -0.13
N PRO A 136 10.26 -17.18 -0.11
CA PRO A 136 8.98 -16.65 -0.58
C PRO A 136 8.57 -15.35 0.12
N PHE A 137 8.13 -14.37 -0.66
CA PHE A 137 7.60 -13.09 -0.16
C PHE A 137 6.13 -12.95 -0.60
N LEU A 138 5.21 -13.10 0.34
CA LEU A 138 3.76 -13.12 0.10
C LEU A 138 3.16 -11.75 0.40
N LEU A 139 2.68 -11.08 -0.63
CA LEU A 139 2.12 -9.74 -0.61
C LEU A 139 0.60 -9.77 -0.40
N VAL A 140 0.07 -8.72 0.20
CA VAL A 140 -1.36 -8.42 0.18
C VAL A 140 -1.58 -7.18 -0.67
N GLN A 141 -2.32 -7.33 -1.77
CA GLN A 141 -2.83 -6.20 -2.52
C GLN A 141 -3.90 -5.50 -1.69
N LEU A 142 -3.82 -4.16 -1.58
CA LEU A 142 -4.67 -3.39 -0.67
C LEU A 142 -6.17 -3.68 -0.88
N ALA A 143 -6.92 -3.57 0.22
CA ALA A 143 -8.37 -3.63 0.18
C ALA A 143 -8.96 -2.38 -0.49
N ASN A 144 -10.25 -2.38 -0.80
CA ASN A 144 -10.97 -1.18 -1.21
C ASN A 144 -11.03 -0.15 -0.06
N PHE A 145 -10.79 1.13 -0.35
CA PHE A 145 -10.84 2.23 0.61
C PHE A 145 -11.07 3.58 -0.10
N GLU A 146 -11.61 4.55 0.64
CA GLU A 146 -12.06 5.89 0.19
C GLU A 146 -13.31 5.86 -0.69
N PHE A 147 -14.17 6.89 -0.55
CA PHE A 147 -15.21 7.14 -1.55
C PHE A 147 -14.62 7.97 -2.68
N ASP A 148 -14.88 7.58 -3.93
CA ASP A 148 -14.64 8.42 -5.10
C ASP A 148 -15.37 9.77 -4.87
N SER A 149 -14.63 10.87 -4.72
CA SER A 149 -15.24 12.20 -4.79
C SER A 149 -15.50 12.53 -6.26
N ALA A 150 -16.73 12.94 -6.59
CA ALA A 150 -17.11 13.28 -7.96
C ALA A 150 -16.23 14.39 -8.58
N ASP A 151 -15.66 15.25 -7.73
CA ASP A 151 -14.87 16.42 -8.15
C ASP A 151 -13.36 16.15 -8.28
N ALA A 152 -12.90 14.99 -7.82
CA ALA A 152 -11.51 14.54 -7.98
C ALA A 152 -11.46 13.02 -7.80
N PRO A 153 -11.56 12.23 -8.89
CA PRO A 153 -11.29 10.80 -8.80
C PRO A 153 -9.81 10.62 -8.43
N ARG A 154 -9.55 10.43 -7.14
CA ARG A 154 -8.26 9.90 -6.70
C ARG A 154 -8.24 8.44 -7.14
N GLN A 155 -7.18 8.07 -7.85
CA GLN A 155 -6.92 6.68 -8.27
C GLN A 155 -5.66 6.17 -7.57
N LYS A 156 -5.28 6.79 -6.45
CA LYS A 156 -4.01 6.52 -5.76
C LYS A 156 -3.99 5.11 -5.17
N TRP A 157 -5.14 4.64 -4.72
CA TRP A 157 -5.29 3.28 -4.22
C TRP A 157 -5.24 2.25 -5.36
N ALA A 158 -5.83 2.59 -6.51
CA ALA A 158 -5.70 1.76 -7.71
C ALA A 158 -4.24 1.69 -8.20
N GLU A 159 -3.52 2.81 -8.19
CA GLU A 159 -2.10 2.89 -8.55
C GLU A 159 -1.20 2.11 -7.59
N ILE A 160 -1.42 2.19 -6.27
CA ILE A 160 -0.69 1.33 -5.31
C ILE A 160 -0.96 -0.15 -5.61
N ARG A 161 -2.21 -0.53 -5.86
CA ARG A 161 -2.55 -1.92 -6.19
C ARG A 161 -1.89 -2.39 -7.48
N GLU A 162 -1.76 -1.52 -8.49
CA GLU A 162 -0.99 -1.83 -9.69
C GLU A 162 0.48 -2.05 -9.37
N VAL A 163 1.09 -1.20 -8.54
CA VAL A 163 2.48 -1.39 -8.12
C VAL A 163 2.66 -2.70 -7.36
N GLN A 164 1.73 -3.07 -6.48
CA GLN A 164 1.77 -4.36 -5.76
C GLN A 164 1.68 -5.55 -6.72
N THR A 165 0.79 -5.51 -7.72
CA THR A 165 0.73 -6.51 -8.78
C THR A 165 2.02 -6.56 -9.59
N TRP A 166 2.56 -5.40 -9.96
CA TRP A 166 3.83 -5.31 -10.70
C TRP A 166 5.00 -5.90 -9.91
N VAL A 167 5.10 -5.66 -8.60
CA VAL A 167 6.12 -6.27 -7.74
C VAL A 167 5.95 -7.79 -7.73
N ASN A 168 4.72 -8.30 -7.57
CA ASN A 168 4.43 -9.73 -7.65
C ASN A 168 4.85 -10.36 -8.99
N ASP A 169 4.63 -9.64 -10.10
CA ASP A 169 4.89 -10.20 -11.43
C ASP A 169 6.36 -10.10 -11.86
N THR A 170 7.12 -9.17 -11.28
CA THR A 170 8.51 -8.88 -11.71
C THR A 170 9.59 -9.30 -10.70
N VAL A 171 9.24 -9.49 -9.44
CA VAL A 171 10.20 -9.94 -8.41
C VAL A 171 10.02 -11.45 -8.21
N ALA A 172 11.09 -12.21 -8.41
CA ALA A 172 11.07 -13.67 -8.29
C ALA A 172 10.65 -14.15 -6.89
N ASN A 173 10.10 -15.36 -6.82
CA ASN A 173 9.67 -16.00 -5.57
C ASN A 173 8.74 -15.11 -4.72
N THR A 174 7.86 -14.36 -5.38
CA THR A 174 6.78 -13.61 -4.74
C THR A 174 5.44 -14.30 -5.03
N GLY A 175 4.47 -14.03 -4.16
CA GLY A 175 3.07 -14.38 -4.38
C GLY A 175 2.20 -13.28 -3.82
N MET A 176 0.95 -13.17 -4.26
CA MET A 176 0.07 -12.09 -3.82
C MET A 176 -1.38 -12.55 -3.71
N VAL A 177 -2.02 -12.17 -2.61
CA VAL A 177 -3.48 -12.28 -2.46
C VAL A 177 -4.10 -10.89 -2.58
N SER A 178 -5.34 -10.82 -3.06
CA SER A 178 -6.10 -9.56 -3.05
C SER A 178 -6.98 -9.44 -1.81
N ALA A 179 -7.12 -8.23 -1.28
CA ALA A 179 -8.09 -7.88 -0.24
C ALA A 179 -9.22 -6.98 -0.78
N ILE A 180 -9.32 -6.81 -2.10
CA ILE A 180 -10.17 -5.79 -2.76
C ILE A 180 -11.67 -5.86 -2.43
N ASP A 181 -12.16 -7.02 -2.02
CA ASP A 181 -13.56 -7.34 -1.76
C ASP A 181 -13.89 -7.46 -0.26
N VAL A 182 -12.91 -7.24 0.63
CA VAL A 182 -13.06 -7.45 2.09
C VAL A 182 -12.66 -6.21 2.91
N GLY A 183 -12.63 -5.03 2.30
CA GLY A 183 -12.47 -3.74 2.97
C GLY A 183 -13.76 -2.94 3.07
N GLU A 184 -13.70 -1.81 3.78
CA GLU A 184 -14.80 -0.87 3.89
C GLU A 184 -14.39 0.52 3.37
N ALA A 185 -15.28 1.17 2.62
CA ALA A 185 -15.01 2.45 1.95
C ALA A 185 -14.59 3.57 2.91
N ASP A 186 -15.08 3.55 4.14
CA ASP A 186 -14.86 4.55 5.18
C ASP A 186 -13.81 4.13 6.21
N ASN A 187 -13.15 2.98 6.03
CA ASN A 187 -12.23 2.43 7.01
C ASN A 187 -10.95 1.90 6.36
N VAL A 188 -9.85 2.61 6.57
CA VAL A 188 -8.51 2.22 6.09
C VAL A 188 -7.99 0.95 6.78
N HIS A 189 -8.66 0.48 7.84
CA HIS A 189 -8.31 -0.72 8.58
C HIS A 189 -9.41 -1.80 8.44
N PRO A 190 -9.44 -2.56 7.33
CA PRO A 190 -10.43 -3.59 7.07
C PRO A 190 -10.69 -4.51 8.27
N LYS A 191 -11.96 -4.71 8.64
CA LYS A 191 -12.29 -5.54 9.82
C LYS A 191 -12.09 -7.02 9.55
N ASP A 192 -12.36 -7.47 8.33
CA ASP A 192 -12.20 -8.87 7.93
C ASP A 192 -10.74 -9.24 7.63
N LYS A 193 -9.93 -9.28 8.68
CA LYS A 193 -8.54 -9.76 8.62
C LYS A 193 -8.45 -11.29 8.50
N LEU A 194 -9.49 -12.01 8.92
CA LEU A 194 -9.52 -13.47 8.90
C LEU A 194 -9.52 -13.99 7.46
N THR A 195 -10.37 -13.42 6.59
CA THR A 195 -10.41 -13.81 5.17
C THR A 195 -9.07 -13.58 4.48
N VAL A 196 -8.42 -12.43 4.72
CA VAL A 196 -7.07 -12.16 4.19
C VAL A 196 -6.05 -13.18 4.69
N GLY A 197 -6.10 -13.51 6.00
CA GLY A 197 -5.23 -14.52 6.60
C GLY A 197 -5.42 -15.92 6.00
N ILE A 198 -6.66 -16.34 5.74
CA ILE A 198 -6.97 -17.63 5.10
C ILE A 198 -6.44 -17.65 3.66
N ARG A 199 -6.60 -16.55 2.90
CA ARG A 199 -6.05 -16.44 1.54
C ARG A 199 -4.53 -16.59 1.55
N LEU A 200 -3.83 -15.90 2.46
CA LEU A 200 -2.39 -16.02 2.63
C LEU A 200 -1.95 -17.43 3.03
N ALA A 201 -2.69 -18.08 3.93
CA ALA A 201 -2.42 -19.46 4.35
C ALA A 201 -2.54 -20.43 3.16
N ASN A 202 -3.60 -20.33 2.35
CA ASN A 202 -3.77 -21.16 1.16
C ASN A 202 -2.69 -20.91 0.11
N LEU A 203 -2.31 -19.65 -0.11
CA LEU A 203 -1.20 -19.28 -1.00
C LEU A 203 0.12 -19.87 -0.49
N ALA A 204 0.39 -19.80 0.82
CA ALA A 204 1.58 -20.39 1.43
C ALA A 204 1.59 -21.91 1.31
N LEU A 205 0.48 -22.59 1.65
CA LEU A 205 0.34 -24.04 1.52
C LEU A 205 0.67 -24.50 0.09
N SER A 206 0.14 -23.81 -0.92
CA SER A 206 0.43 -24.18 -2.30
C SER A 206 1.86 -23.83 -2.75
N ARG A 207 2.30 -22.59 -2.55
CA ARG A 207 3.59 -22.10 -3.09
C ARG A 207 4.81 -22.60 -2.33
N VAL A 208 4.65 -22.83 -1.03
CA VAL A 208 5.77 -23.09 -0.11
C VAL A 208 5.79 -24.54 0.35
N TYR A 209 4.62 -25.13 0.58
CA TYR A 209 4.51 -26.50 1.11
C TYR A 209 4.09 -27.55 0.07
N GLY A 210 3.81 -27.14 -1.17
CA GLY A 210 3.49 -28.04 -2.28
C GLY A 210 2.08 -28.68 -2.19
N GLU A 211 1.21 -28.13 -1.34
CA GLU A 211 -0.18 -28.57 -1.25
C GLU A 211 -0.94 -28.29 -2.55
N THR A 212 -1.78 -29.24 -2.94
CA THR A 212 -2.59 -29.11 -4.16
C THR A 212 -3.97 -28.55 -3.82
N GLY A 213 -4.44 -27.59 -4.61
CA GLY A 213 -5.73 -26.95 -4.40
C GLY A 213 -5.78 -25.53 -4.96
N PRO A 214 -6.98 -24.96 -5.11
CA PRO A 214 -7.15 -23.60 -5.58
C PRO A 214 -6.76 -22.61 -4.47
N TYR A 215 -5.83 -21.69 -4.78
CA TYR A 215 -5.28 -20.73 -3.81
C TYR A 215 -5.34 -19.27 -4.29
N GLN A 216 -5.74 -19.04 -5.54
CA GLN A 216 -5.68 -17.73 -6.19
C GLN A 216 -7.01 -17.41 -6.88
N GLY A 217 -7.39 -16.13 -6.87
CA GLY A 217 -8.49 -15.62 -7.68
C GLY A 217 -8.12 -15.52 -9.15
N PRO A 218 -9.09 -15.25 -10.04
CA PRO A 218 -8.79 -15.04 -11.45
C PRO A 218 -7.71 -13.96 -11.63
N VAL A 219 -6.74 -14.23 -12.51
CA VAL A 219 -5.68 -13.27 -12.89
C VAL A 219 -5.70 -13.12 -14.39
N TYR A 220 -5.68 -11.89 -14.89
CA TYR A 220 -5.57 -11.63 -16.33
C TYR A 220 -4.42 -12.44 -16.94
N HIS A 221 -4.69 -13.04 -18.10
CA HIS A 221 -3.71 -13.85 -18.83
C HIS A 221 -3.44 -13.31 -20.23
N THR A 222 -4.49 -13.17 -21.03
CA THR A 222 -4.37 -12.73 -22.42
C THR A 222 -5.69 -12.13 -22.91
N TYR A 223 -5.66 -11.53 -24.09
CA TYR A 223 -6.82 -11.02 -24.78
C TYR A 223 -6.88 -11.52 -26.22
N GLN A 224 -8.07 -11.48 -26.81
CA GLN A 224 -8.32 -11.61 -28.24
C GLN A 224 -9.25 -10.50 -28.67
N ARG A 225 -8.94 -9.83 -29.78
CA ARG A 225 -9.85 -8.88 -30.42
C ARG A 225 -10.77 -9.64 -31.36
N GLU A 226 -12.05 -9.30 -31.31
CA GLU A 226 -13.08 -9.87 -32.16
C GLU A 226 -13.90 -8.75 -32.77
N ASP A 227 -14.20 -8.85 -34.06
CA ASP A 227 -15.14 -7.96 -34.72
C ASP A 227 -16.51 -8.64 -34.74
N ASP A 228 -17.55 -7.92 -34.32
CA ASP A 228 -18.95 -8.30 -34.54
C ASP A 228 -19.70 -7.11 -35.15
N THR A 229 -20.88 -7.39 -35.70
CA THR A 229 -21.86 -6.44 -36.25
C THR A 229 -22.18 -5.24 -35.34
N GLY A 230 -21.83 -5.28 -34.04
CA GLY A 230 -21.99 -4.20 -33.07
C GLY A 230 -20.73 -3.38 -32.76
N GLY A 231 -19.58 -3.66 -33.39
CA GLY A 231 -18.28 -3.02 -33.14
C GLY A 231 -17.25 -3.97 -32.51
N ALA A 232 -16.03 -3.46 -32.29
CA ALA A 232 -14.94 -4.26 -31.75
C ALA A 232 -15.24 -4.75 -30.32
N ARG A 233 -14.88 -6.01 -30.08
CA ARG A 233 -14.97 -6.66 -28.78
C ARG A 233 -13.59 -7.12 -28.34
N VAL A 234 -13.42 -7.16 -27.02
CA VAL A 234 -12.21 -7.71 -26.39
C VAL A 234 -12.61 -8.89 -25.53
N ARG A 235 -12.18 -10.10 -25.93
CA ARG A 235 -12.29 -11.31 -25.13
C ARG A 235 -11.10 -11.39 -24.20
N LEU A 236 -11.36 -11.39 -22.90
CA LEU A 236 -10.33 -11.57 -21.86
C LEU A 236 -10.32 -13.01 -21.36
N GLN A 237 -9.11 -13.56 -21.21
CA GLN A 237 -8.87 -14.86 -20.60
C GLN A 237 -8.08 -14.71 -19.31
N PHE A 238 -8.33 -15.62 -18.37
CA PHE A 238 -7.80 -15.55 -17.01
C PHE A 238 -7.20 -16.89 -16.58
N ARG A 239 -6.12 -16.84 -15.80
CA ARG A 239 -5.63 -17.98 -15.00
C ARG A 239 -6.45 -18.07 -13.71
N HIS A 240 -6.56 -19.25 -13.12
CA HIS A 240 -7.29 -19.49 -11.85
C HIS A 240 -8.78 -19.07 -11.90
N ALA A 241 -9.39 -19.30 -13.06
CA ALA A 241 -10.74 -18.86 -13.39
C ALA A 241 -11.73 -20.03 -13.50
N GLU A 242 -11.41 -21.17 -12.90
CA GLU A 242 -12.32 -22.31 -12.86
C GLU A 242 -13.64 -21.91 -12.19
N GLY A 243 -14.75 -22.06 -12.91
CA GLY A 243 -16.08 -21.67 -12.45
C GLY A 243 -16.21 -20.16 -12.21
N LEU A 244 -15.64 -19.36 -13.13
CA LEU A 244 -15.78 -17.91 -13.15
C LEU A 244 -17.27 -17.54 -13.05
N LYS A 245 -17.59 -16.60 -12.16
CA LYS A 245 -18.95 -16.16 -11.85
C LYS A 245 -18.94 -14.69 -11.45
N ALA A 246 -20.11 -14.07 -11.49
CA ALA A 246 -20.30 -12.71 -10.99
C ALA A 246 -21.49 -12.64 -10.03
N THR A 247 -21.41 -11.73 -9.06
CA THR A 247 -22.56 -11.39 -8.21
C THR A 247 -23.31 -10.22 -8.83
N GLY A 248 -24.39 -10.52 -9.56
CA GLY A 248 -25.17 -9.51 -10.29
C GLY A 248 -24.61 -9.18 -11.68
N GLU A 249 -24.93 -8.00 -12.19
CA GLU A 249 -24.38 -7.47 -13.44
C GLU A 249 -22.88 -7.22 -13.31
N ILE A 250 -22.09 -7.64 -14.30
CA ILE A 250 -20.62 -7.45 -14.28
C ILE A 250 -20.29 -5.98 -14.47
N VAL A 251 -19.52 -5.41 -13.54
CA VAL A 251 -19.19 -3.98 -13.53
C VAL A 251 -17.68 -3.75 -13.41
N ALA A 252 -17.27 -2.48 -13.35
CA ALA A 252 -15.90 -2.03 -13.12
C ALA A 252 -14.89 -2.37 -14.23
N PHE A 253 -15.35 -2.73 -15.43
CA PHE A 253 -14.54 -2.78 -16.64
C PHE A 253 -14.60 -1.46 -17.41
N GLU A 254 -13.43 -0.99 -17.84
CA GLU A 254 -13.31 0.22 -18.65
C GLU A 254 -12.35 -0.05 -19.84
N LEU A 255 -12.70 0.51 -20.99
CA LEU A 255 -11.92 0.46 -22.24
C LEU A 255 -11.42 1.86 -22.59
N ALA A 256 -10.24 1.95 -23.21
CA ALA A 256 -9.74 3.19 -23.79
C ALA A 256 -9.21 2.94 -25.20
N GLY A 257 -9.39 3.94 -26.09
CA GLY A 257 -8.76 3.99 -27.41
C GLY A 257 -7.40 4.69 -27.34
N GLU A 258 -6.86 5.08 -28.49
CA GLU A 258 -5.58 5.81 -28.56
C GLU A 258 -5.62 7.18 -27.87
N ASP A 259 -6.81 7.74 -27.68
CA ASP A 259 -7.01 8.99 -26.94
C ASP A 259 -6.68 8.87 -25.43
N GLY A 260 -6.55 7.65 -24.92
CA GLY A 260 -6.24 7.36 -23.53
C GLY A 260 -7.39 7.59 -22.55
N HIS A 261 -8.58 7.98 -23.02
CA HIS A 261 -9.74 8.20 -22.16
C HIS A 261 -10.46 6.87 -21.90
N PHE A 262 -10.67 6.56 -20.62
CA PHE A 262 -11.34 5.33 -20.20
C PHE A 262 -12.86 5.54 -20.11
N TYR A 263 -13.60 4.68 -20.79
CA TYR A 263 -15.06 4.64 -20.79
C TYR A 263 -15.56 3.30 -20.23
N PRO A 264 -16.71 3.27 -19.54
CA PRO A 264 -17.33 2.01 -19.11
C PRO A 264 -17.52 1.04 -20.28
N ALA A 265 -17.32 -0.25 -20.00
CA ALA A 265 -17.52 -1.32 -20.96
C ALA A 265 -18.59 -2.30 -20.46
N ALA A 266 -19.53 -2.63 -21.34
CA ALA A 266 -20.45 -3.72 -21.09
C ALA A 266 -19.66 -5.04 -21.06
N ALA A 267 -19.84 -5.80 -20.00
CA ALA A 267 -19.13 -7.05 -19.77
C ALA A 267 -20.11 -8.23 -19.75
N LYS A 268 -19.80 -9.29 -20.49
CA LYS A 268 -20.56 -10.54 -20.49
C LYS A 268 -19.64 -11.71 -20.17
N LEU A 269 -20.06 -12.52 -19.21
CA LEU A 269 -19.41 -13.79 -18.93
C LEU A 269 -19.86 -14.82 -19.98
N ALA A 270 -18.91 -15.53 -20.56
CA ALA A 270 -19.16 -16.71 -21.37
C ALA A 270 -18.11 -17.75 -20.97
N ASP A 271 -18.56 -18.89 -20.44
CA ASP A 271 -17.68 -19.89 -19.83
C ASP A 271 -16.70 -19.28 -18.81
N ASN A 272 -15.38 -19.43 -19.05
CA ASN A 272 -14.30 -18.86 -18.23
C ASN A 272 -13.65 -17.61 -18.86
N HIS A 273 -14.33 -16.92 -19.78
CA HIS A 273 -13.87 -15.68 -20.40
C HIS A 273 -14.87 -14.53 -20.21
N ILE A 274 -14.37 -13.30 -20.28
CA ILE A 274 -15.19 -12.09 -20.22
C ILE A 274 -15.08 -11.36 -21.56
N MET A 275 -16.23 -11.14 -22.19
CA MET A 275 -16.34 -10.34 -23.40
C MET A 275 -16.67 -8.90 -23.05
N LEU A 276 -15.84 -7.96 -23.52
CA LEU A 276 -16.00 -6.53 -23.31
C LEU A 276 -16.37 -5.81 -24.61
N GLN A 277 -17.25 -4.82 -24.51
CA GLN A 277 -17.61 -3.94 -25.60
C GLN A 277 -18.00 -2.54 -25.08
N SER A 278 -17.64 -1.48 -25.80
CA SER A 278 -18.10 -0.12 -25.50
C SER A 278 -18.38 0.63 -26.80
N ALA A 279 -19.58 1.20 -26.94
CA ALA A 279 -19.91 2.02 -28.11
C ALA A 279 -19.08 3.32 -28.19
N ALA A 280 -18.55 3.79 -27.06
CA ALA A 280 -17.66 4.95 -27.00
C ALA A 280 -16.22 4.63 -27.44
N VAL A 281 -15.85 3.34 -27.50
CA VAL A 281 -14.48 2.90 -27.81
C VAL A 281 -14.52 1.84 -28.92
N PRO A 282 -14.66 2.28 -30.19
CA PRO A 282 -14.75 1.37 -31.33
C PRO A 282 -13.42 0.64 -31.59
N GLU A 283 -12.29 1.21 -31.18
CA GLU A 283 -10.94 0.65 -31.37
C GLU A 283 -10.21 0.60 -30.00
N PRO A 284 -10.48 -0.40 -29.16
CA PRO A 284 -9.90 -0.49 -27.83
C PRO A 284 -8.41 -0.85 -27.91
N VAL A 285 -7.57 -0.07 -27.22
CA VAL A 285 -6.12 -0.29 -27.11
C VAL A 285 -5.68 -0.52 -25.67
N ARG A 286 -6.54 -0.22 -24.67
CA ARG A 286 -6.32 -0.57 -23.26
C ARG A 286 -7.60 -1.06 -22.60
N VAL A 287 -7.42 -1.96 -21.64
CA VAL A 287 -8.48 -2.46 -20.75
C VAL A 287 -8.01 -2.32 -19.32
N ARG A 288 -8.93 -1.94 -18.43
CA ARG A 288 -8.71 -2.04 -16.99
C ARG A 288 -9.95 -2.57 -16.26
N TYR A 289 -9.70 -3.23 -15.12
CA TYR A 289 -10.73 -3.74 -14.22
C TYR A 289 -10.47 -3.27 -12.79
N ALA A 290 -11.54 -2.88 -12.09
CA ALA A 290 -11.49 -2.45 -10.69
C ALA A 290 -10.46 -1.32 -10.42
N TRP A 291 -10.33 -0.39 -11.39
CA TRP A 291 -9.37 0.72 -11.37
C TRP A 291 -9.97 2.00 -10.76
N ARG A 292 -10.36 1.92 -9.49
CA ARG A 292 -10.89 3.03 -8.67
C ARG A 292 -10.53 2.78 -7.23
N ASP A 293 -10.49 3.77 -6.36
CA ASP A 293 -9.99 3.56 -5.00
C ASP A 293 -10.85 2.56 -4.20
N ASN A 294 -12.18 2.63 -4.39
CA ASN A 294 -13.16 1.67 -3.86
C ASN A 294 -14.09 1.13 -4.97
N PRO A 295 -13.63 0.14 -5.76
CA PRO A 295 -14.39 -0.40 -6.86
C PRO A 295 -15.36 -1.49 -6.40
N VAL A 296 -16.46 -1.68 -7.13
CA VAL A 296 -17.29 -2.88 -7.01
C VAL A 296 -16.60 -4.02 -7.78
N ALA A 297 -15.80 -4.83 -7.09
CA ALA A 297 -15.09 -5.97 -7.67
C ALA A 297 -15.93 -7.26 -7.55
N ASN A 298 -16.87 -7.48 -8.49
CA ASN A 298 -17.91 -8.49 -8.34
C ASN A 298 -17.74 -9.78 -9.16
N VAL A 299 -16.55 -9.99 -9.73
CA VAL A 299 -16.19 -11.21 -10.47
C VAL A 299 -15.34 -12.11 -9.59
N TYR A 300 -15.66 -13.40 -9.53
CA TYR A 300 -15.02 -14.40 -8.67
C TYR A 300 -14.84 -15.74 -9.40
N ASN A 301 -13.91 -16.58 -8.95
CA ASN A 301 -13.89 -18.00 -9.37
C ASN A 301 -14.82 -18.87 -8.49
N ALA A 302 -14.85 -20.18 -8.76
CA ALA A 302 -15.71 -21.14 -8.08
C ALA A 302 -15.57 -21.10 -6.54
N ILE A 303 -14.34 -20.92 -6.05
CA ILE A 303 -14.01 -20.89 -4.62
C ILE A 303 -14.24 -19.52 -3.97
N GLY A 304 -14.77 -18.53 -4.71
CA GLY A 304 -15.13 -17.23 -4.17
C GLY A 304 -13.96 -16.27 -3.99
N LEU A 305 -12.85 -16.46 -4.69
CA LEU A 305 -11.76 -15.48 -4.72
C LEU A 305 -11.96 -14.47 -5.85
N PRO A 306 -11.76 -13.15 -5.60
CA PRO A 306 -12.06 -12.10 -6.55
C PRO A 306 -11.07 -12.11 -7.73
N LEU A 307 -11.55 -11.69 -8.91
CA LEU A 307 -10.69 -11.31 -10.03
C LEU A 307 -9.78 -10.16 -9.58
N LEU A 308 -8.48 -10.33 -9.76
CA LEU A 308 -7.51 -9.30 -9.39
C LEU A 308 -7.67 -8.07 -10.30
N PRO A 309 -7.61 -6.84 -9.74
CA PRO A 309 -7.48 -5.61 -10.51
C PRO A 309 -6.29 -5.65 -11.47
N PHE A 310 -6.48 -5.11 -12.67
CA PHE A 310 -5.43 -5.01 -13.70
C PHE A 310 -5.66 -3.83 -14.63
N SER A 311 -4.60 -3.44 -15.34
CA SER A 311 -4.60 -2.46 -16.43
C SER A 311 -3.59 -2.92 -17.48
N VAL A 312 -4.05 -3.17 -18.71
CA VAL A 312 -3.23 -3.80 -19.76
C VAL A 312 -3.45 -3.15 -21.11
N LYS A 313 -2.41 -3.18 -21.95
CA LYS A 313 -2.52 -2.85 -23.37
C LYS A 313 -3.18 -4.03 -24.09
N VAL A 314 -4.13 -3.73 -24.97
CA VAL A 314 -4.83 -4.68 -25.86
C VAL A 314 -4.75 -4.26 -27.33
N ALA A 315 -3.62 -3.67 -27.70
CA ALA A 315 -3.28 -3.35 -29.08
C ALA A 315 -1.98 -4.07 -29.45
N GLU A 316 -1.89 -4.47 -30.73
CA GLU A 316 -0.70 -5.10 -31.32
C GLU A 316 0.56 -4.24 -31.14
#